data_AF-A0A317JUC8-F1
#
_entry.id   AF-A0A317JUC8-F1
#
_cell.length_a   1.000
_cell.length_b   1.000
_cell.length_c   1.000
_cell.angle_alpha   90.00
_cell.angle_beta   90.00
_cell.angle_gamma   90.00
#
_symmetry.space_group_name_H-M   'P 1'
#
loop_
_entity.id
_entity.type
_entity.pdbx_description
1 polymer ?
#
loop_
_entity_poly.entity_id
_entity_poly.type
_entity_poly.pdbx_seq_one_letter_code
_entity_poly.pdbx_strand_id
1 'polypeptide(L)'
;MRPAAPDPPYLVDLPHPVRVTICIPLRYYAESGCGVLGVTVLEVPQWQGSGSRGAYRLRQGATVLAGLFPAGQRMRVDTDGQPADSRDGVAALDTLAANLSAVRAAHANARARGRTVVTVGGDCGVDLVPIEAALAAHGDRLTVVWFDAHGDLNTPASSPSGAFHGMVLRALLGDGPRELAPARALRPDQVVLAGVRALDPGERAFVAEHRIRHVAAAGLANPSVLVDEVAATGADAVYLHIDLDVLDPEVFGAVGTPEPGGLTLEQLITAVRGLAARFTIAGLCLAEYEPQTDGCPEVLTGLITALASVMDGDGEDGTAQEVENIAARAWPATYTASHGGWLLRHTPGVTRRRSNSAAPLAATDDPHHGIEVVESFYRSRGLPVLVQMAPAHHHAGLDAVLAARGYRLAAPTLVLTAPTADVLTATAMGDTCAVHIDAVATADWLDAYVALDGHDDSTTVAELVLPRVPEPAAYASLAVDGEVAAMGLFVAEAGWAGVLCMATDRRQRRRGYARAILHAGTSWAVTHGVERLYLQVEAGNEAARGLYRRAGFTHSHTYHYRVADSGATPQRRDRLTPS
;
A
#
# COMPACT_ATOMS: atom_id res chain seq x y z
N MET A 1 19.98 -77.02 0.61
CA MET A 1 18.53 -76.74 0.44
C MET A 1 17.98 -76.15 1.73
N ARG A 2 17.79 -74.84 1.76
CA ARG A 2 16.95 -74.13 2.73
C ARG A 2 15.97 -73.27 1.92
N PRO A 3 14.67 -73.23 2.26
CA PRO A 3 13.69 -72.49 1.48
C PRO A 3 13.83 -70.98 1.72
N ALA A 4 13.55 -70.23 0.66
CA ALA A 4 13.56 -68.78 0.62
C ALA A 4 12.53 -68.17 1.57
N ALA A 5 12.90 -67.05 2.21
CA ALA A 5 11.96 -66.17 2.91
C ALA A 5 11.14 -65.39 1.87
N PRO A 6 9.85 -65.09 2.15
CA PRO A 6 9.02 -64.29 1.26
C PRO A 6 9.42 -62.81 1.31
N ASP A 7 9.44 -62.18 0.14
CA ASP A 7 9.63 -60.73 -0.04
C ASP A 7 8.56 -59.91 0.71
N PRO A 8 8.92 -58.74 1.27
CA PRO A 8 7.94 -57.82 1.83
C PRO A 8 7.05 -57.23 0.71
N PRO A 9 5.72 -57.10 0.93
CA PRO A 9 4.82 -56.54 -0.07
C PRO A 9 4.87 -55.00 -0.03
N TYR A 10 5.01 -54.40 -1.21
CA TYR A 10 4.83 -52.98 -1.56
C TYR A 10 5.92 -51.99 -1.12
N LEU A 11 6.97 -51.90 -1.94
CA LEU A 11 7.48 -50.60 -2.39
C LEU A 11 6.33 -49.89 -3.12
N VAL A 12 5.73 -48.88 -2.48
CA VAL A 12 4.84 -47.95 -3.18
C VAL A 12 5.75 -46.95 -3.86
N ASP A 13 5.76 -46.99 -5.19
CA ASP A 13 6.32 -45.95 -6.05
C ASP A 13 5.81 -44.59 -5.56
N LEU A 14 6.71 -43.75 -5.05
CA LEU A 14 6.40 -42.35 -4.82
C LEU A 14 6.09 -41.73 -6.19
N PRO A 15 4.91 -41.11 -6.39
CA PRO A 15 4.63 -40.46 -7.65
C PRO A 15 5.67 -39.36 -7.86
N HIS A 16 6.18 -39.29 -9.09
CA HIS A 16 6.99 -38.19 -9.62
C HIS A 16 6.43 -36.83 -9.19
N PRO A 17 7.27 -35.80 -9.04
CA PRO A 17 6.85 -34.51 -8.52
C PRO A 17 5.66 -34.02 -9.33
N VAL A 18 4.49 -34.00 -8.70
CA VAL A 18 3.31 -33.35 -9.26
C VAL A 18 3.72 -31.90 -9.42
N ARG A 19 4.04 -31.49 -10.65
CA ARG A 19 4.09 -30.09 -11.02
C ARG A 19 2.66 -29.57 -10.87
N VAL A 20 2.30 -29.16 -9.66
CA VAL A 20 1.14 -28.31 -9.45
C VAL A 20 1.48 -27.01 -10.15
N THR A 21 1.03 -26.88 -11.40
CA THR A 21 0.96 -25.59 -12.06
C THR A 21 -0.19 -24.86 -11.38
N ILE A 22 0.12 -24.18 -10.27
CA ILE A 22 -0.79 -23.19 -9.73
C ILE A 22 -0.79 -22.06 -10.75
N CYS A 23 -1.81 -22.05 -11.62
CA CYS A 23 -2.16 -20.85 -12.37
C CYS A 23 -2.70 -19.83 -11.35
N ILE A 24 -1.81 -19.21 -10.59
CA ILE A 24 -2.12 -18.01 -9.81
C ILE A 24 -2.51 -16.96 -10.84
N PRO A 25 -3.72 -16.36 -10.78
CA PRO A 25 -4.09 -15.35 -11.74
C PRO A 25 -3.26 -14.09 -11.48
N LEU A 26 -2.09 -14.00 -12.12
CA LEU A 26 -1.34 -12.75 -12.37
C LEU A 26 -2.20 -11.69 -13.10
N ARG A 27 -3.40 -12.05 -13.56
CA ARG A 27 -4.38 -11.13 -14.14
C ARG A 27 -4.90 -10.09 -13.16
N TYR A 28 -4.95 -10.36 -11.86
CA TYR A 28 -5.48 -9.38 -10.91
C TYR A 28 -4.57 -8.15 -10.80
N TYR A 29 -3.25 -8.33 -10.77
CA TYR A 29 -2.30 -7.19 -10.74
C TYR A 29 -2.18 -6.47 -12.10
N ALA A 30 -2.35 -7.20 -13.22
CA ALA A 30 -2.32 -6.61 -14.56
C ALA A 30 -3.53 -5.70 -14.85
N GLU A 31 -4.67 -5.94 -14.21
CA GLU A 31 -5.90 -5.15 -14.34
C GLU A 31 -6.04 -4.08 -13.23
N SER A 32 -5.37 -4.23 -12.07
CA SER A 32 -5.45 -3.30 -10.92
C SER A 32 -4.45 -2.14 -10.93
N GLY A 33 -3.49 -2.11 -11.86
CA GLY A 33 -2.52 -1.00 -11.98
C GLY A 33 -1.55 -0.82 -10.80
N CYS A 34 -1.51 -1.74 -9.83
CA CYS A 34 -0.52 -1.73 -8.74
C CYS A 34 0.83 -2.14 -9.31
N GLY A 35 1.79 -1.22 -9.33
CA GLY A 35 3.14 -1.45 -9.83
C GLY A 35 3.89 -2.52 -9.04
N VAL A 36 5.00 -3.00 -9.59
CA VAL A 36 5.94 -3.84 -8.86
C VAL A 36 6.54 -3.00 -7.73
N LEU A 37 6.24 -3.32 -6.47
CA LEU A 37 6.71 -2.56 -5.30
C LEU A 37 8.24 -2.57 -5.21
N GLY A 38 8.79 -1.51 -4.61
CA GLY A 38 10.22 -1.39 -4.26
C GLY A 38 10.69 -2.36 -3.17
N VAL A 39 9.88 -3.34 -2.76
CA VAL A 39 10.19 -4.30 -1.68
C VAL A 39 10.97 -5.52 -2.18
N THR A 40 11.79 -6.08 -1.29
CA THR A 40 12.37 -7.42 -1.45
C THR A 40 11.61 -8.39 -0.57
N VAL A 41 11.02 -9.42 -1.18
CA VAL A 41 10.42 -10.53 -0.42
C VAL A 41 11.49 -11.56 -0.12
N LEU A 42 11.67 -11.84 1.16
CA LEU A 42 12.52 -12.90 1.69
C LEU A 42 11.63 -14.10 2.07
N GLU A 43 11.59 -15.11 1.21
CA GLU A 43 10.93 -16.40 1.47
C GLU A 43 11.81 -17.22 2.40
N VAL A 44 11.30 -17.53 3.60
CA VAL A 44 12.00 -18.36 4.59
C VAL A 44 11.17 -19.63 4.87
N PRO A 45 11.37 -20.72 4.13
CA PRO A 45 10.55 -21.93 4.27
C PRO A 45 10.95 -22.78 5.50
N GLN A 46 11.11 -22.16 6.66
CA GLN A 46 11.42 -22.83 7.93
C GLN A 46 10.18 -23.50 8.49
N TRP A 47 10.31 -24.73 8.97
CA TRP A 47 9.19 -25.46 9.57
C TRP A 47 9.59 -26.21 10.85
N GLN A 48 10.89 -26.30 11.11
CA GLN A 48 11.48 -27.10 12.18
C GLN A 48 11.19 -26.51 13.57
N GLY A 49 10.79 -25.24 13.66
CA GLY A 49 10.46 -24.56 14.90
C GLY A 49 9.00 -24.75 15.32
N SER A 50 8.13 -25.20 14.41
CA SER A 50 6.70 -25.40 14.68
C SER A 50 6.43 -26.73 15.40
N GLY A 51 5.51 -26.68 16.37
CA GLY A 51 4.96 -27.87 17.04
C GLY A 51 3.83 -28.55 16.27
N SER A 52 3.40 -28.00 15.11
CA SER A 52 2.28 -28.53 14.34
C SER A 52 2.56 -29.92 13.74
N ARG A 53 1.54 -30.79 13.73
CA ARG A 53 1.60 -32.10 13.07
C ARG A 53 1.85 -32.00 11.56
N GLY A 54 1.46 -30.89 10.93
CA GLY A 54 1.66 -30.66 9.50
C GLY A 54 2.69 -29.58 9.21
N ALA A 55 3.58 -29.27 10.16
CA ALA A 55 4.60 -28.23 10.06
C ALA A 55 5.36 -28.23 8.72
N TYR A 56 5.67 -29.40 8.14
CA TYR A 56 6.35 -29.49 6.84
C TYR A 56 5.64 -28.72 5.70
N ARG A 57 4.34 -28.45 5.81
CA ARG A 57 3.53 -27.69 4.84
C ARG A 57 3.79 -26.19 4.91
N LEU A 58 4.38 -25.68 6.00
CA LEU A 58 4.84 -24.28 6.11
C LEU A 58 5.83 -23.93 4.99
N ARG A 59 6.60 -24.90 4.48
CA ARG A 59 7.44 -24.68 3.29
C ARG A 59 6.62 -24.28 2.06
N GLN A 60 5.53 -25.00 1.82
CA GLN A 60 4.62 -24.69 0.72
C GLN A 60 3.90 -23.36 0.99
N GLY A 61 3.51 -23.11 2.24
CA GLY A 61 2.93 -21.86 2.66
C GLY A 61 3.82 -20.67 2.33
N ALA A 62 5.09 -20.71 2.74
CA ALA A 62 6.09 -19.69 2.44
C ALA A 62 6.21 -19.43 0.93
N THR A 63 6.29 -20.48 0.11
CA THR A 63 6.32 -20.35 -1.35
C THR A 63 5.06 -19.68 -1.91
N VAL A 64 3.87 -20.02 -1.38
CA VAL A 64 2.61 -19.38 -1.82
C VAL A 64 2.57 -17.91 -1.42
N LEU A 65 2.88 -17.58 -0.16
CA LEU A 65 2.93 -16.19 0.31
C LEU A 65 3.90 -15.37 -0.54
N ALA A 66 5.11 -15.88 -0.80
CA ALA A 66 6.11 -15.22 -1.63
C ALA A 66 5.62 -14.94 -3.06
N GLY A 67 4.83 -15.87 -3.63
CA GLY A 67 4.23 -15.72 -4.94
C GLY A 67 3.11 -14.66 -5.00
N LEU A 68 2.38 -14.47 -3.91
CA LEU A 68 1.27 -13.51 -3.82
C LEU A 68 1.73 -12.07 -3.56
N PHE A 69 2.86 -11.86 -2.88
CA PHE A 69 3.40 -10.51 -2.66
C PHE A 69 3.88 -9.88 -3.98
N PRO A 70 3.45 -8.64 -4.31
CA PRO A 70 3.97 -7.89 -5.44
C PRO A 70 5.36 -7.34 -5.07
N ALA A 71 6.43 -7.91 -5.63
CA ALA A 71 7.79 -7.56 -5.24
C ALA A 71 8.72 -7.36 -6.43
N GLY A 72 9.58 -6.34 -6.35
CA GLY A 72 10.66 -6.09 -7.31
C GLY A 72 11.73 -7.15 -7.29
N GLN A 73 11.90 -7.83 -6.15
CA GLN A 73 12.81 -8.95 -6.02
C GLN A 73 12.27 -9.98 -5.03
N ARG A 74 12.52 -11.25 -5.32
CA ARG A 74 12.27 -12.37 -4.41
C ARG A 74 13.59 -13.10 -4.13
N MET A 75 13.83 -13.41 -2.87
CA MET A 75 14.98 -14.17 -2.40
C MET A 75 14.46 -15.30 -1.52
N ARG A 76 14.88 -16.53 -1.81
CA ARG A 76 14.55 -17.68 -0.98
C ARG A 76 15.77 -18.08 -0.15
N VAL A 77 15.55 -18.28 1.14
CA VAL A 77 16.56 -18.82 2.06
C VAL A 77 16.52 -20.35 1.99
N ASP A 78 17.68 -20.98 1.99
CA ASP A 78 17.79 -22.44 2.12
C ASP A 78 17.67 -22.83 3.60
N THR A 79 16.53 -23.45 3.93
CA THR A 79 16.20 -23.97 5.27
C THR A 79 15.76 -25.44 5.19
N ASP A 80 16.18 -26.18 4.15
CA ASP A 80 15.71 -27.54 3.85
C ASP A 80 16.32 -28.63 4.76
N GLY A 81 17.13 -28.24 5.75
CA GLY A 81 17.74 -29.16 6.73
C GLY A 81 16.69 -29.97 7.50
N GLN A 82 16.96 -31.26 7.71
CA GLN A 82 16.11 -32.09 8.57
C GLN A 82 16.15 -31.57 10.01
N PRO A 83 15.05 -31.67 10.77
CA PRO A 83 15.03 -31.26 12.17
C PRO A 83 15.97 -32.17 12.96
N ALA A 84 16.96 -31.56 13.63
CA ALA A 84 17.81 -32.25 14.58
C ALA A 84 17.01 -32.65 15.84
N ASP A 85 17.61 -33.51 16.67
CA ASP A 85 17.04 -33.89 17.95
C ASP A 85 16.86 -32.68 18.87
N SER A 86 15.98 -32.83 19.87
CA SER A 86 15.80 -31.82 20.90
C SER A 86 17.06 -31.66 21.74
N ARG A 87 17.44 -30.41 22.01
CA ARG A 87 18.57 -30.04 22.87
C ARG A 87 18.15 -28.91 23.79
N ASP A 88 18.50 -29.02 25.07
CA ASP A 88 18.25 -27.99 26.09
C ASP A 88 16.78 -27.54 26.20
N GLY A 89 15.84 -28.46 25.97
CA GLY A 89 14.39 -28.21 26.03
C GLY A 89 13.79 -27.60 24.77
N VAL A 90 14.56 -27.51 23.68
CA VAL A 90 14.12 -26.95 22.39
C VAL A 90 14.24 -27.97 21.28
N ALA A 91 13.18 -28.15 20.50
CA ALA A 91 13.17 -29.01 19.32
C ALA A 91 14.02 -28.41 18.20
N ALA A 92 14.80 -29.25 17.51
CA ALA A 92 15.60 -28.87 16.33
C ALA A 92 16.55 -27.66 16.51
N LEU A 93 17.03 -27.40 17.74
CA LEU A 93 17.83 -26.22 18.09
C LEU A 93 19.03 -26.00 17.16
N ASP A 94 19.78 -27.06 16.85
CA ASP A 94 20.97 -26.96 16.00
C ASP A 94 20.60 -26.64 14.54
N THR A 95 19.50 -27.20 14.04
CA THR A 95 18.95 -26.87 12.71
C THR A 95 18.48 -25.42 12.66
N LEU A 96 17.78 -24.95 13.70
CA LEU A 96 17.31 -23.57 13.81
C LEU A 96 18.48 -22.58 13.87
N ALA A 97 19.55 -22.89 14.59
CA ALA A 97 20.75 -22.04 14.64
C ALA A 97 21.46 -21.95 13.28
N ALA A 98 21.51 -23.06 12.53
CA ALA A 98 22.03 -23.07 11.17
C ALA A 98 21.15 -22.23 10.22
N ASN A 99 19.83 -22.40 10.29
CA ASN A 99 18.86 -21.61 9.52
C ASN A 99 18.99 -20.12 9.84
N LEU A 100 19.09 -19.74 11.12
CA LEU A 100 19.26 -18.36 11.56
C LEU A 100 20.48 -17.70 10.91
N SER A 101 21.59 -18.44 10.79
CA SER A 101 22.79 -17.97 10.12
C SER A 101 22.56 -17.73 8.63
N ALA A 102 21.82 -18.62 7.96
CA ALA A 102 21.45 -18.46 6.54
C ALA A 102 20.50 -17.27 6.33
N VAL A 103 19.49 -17.11 7.18
CA VAL A 103 18.56 -15.97 7.16
C VAL A 103 19.32 -14.67 7.37
N ARG A 104 20.27 -14.61 8.32
CA ARG A 104 21.10 -13.42 8.58
C ARG A 104 21.90 -13.00 7.34
N ALA A 105 22.51 -13.95 6.63
CA ALA A 105 23.24 -13.68 5.40
C ALA A 105 22.32 -13.18 4.26
N ALA A 106 21.18 -13.84 4.06
CA ALA A 106 20.23 -13.49 3.02
C ALA A 106 19.56 -12.13 3.28
N HIS A 107 19.17 -11.86 4.52
CA HIS A 107 18.58 -10.60 4.93
C HIS A 107 19.56 -9.41 4.79
N ALA A 108 20.82 -9.59 5.19
CA ALA A 108 21.86 -8.58 4.96
C ALA A 108 22.04 -8.27 3.47
N ASN A 109 22.02 -9.30 2.62
CA ASN A 109 22.10 -9.16 1.18
C ASN A 109 20.87 -8.45 0.59
N ALA A 110 19.66 -8.75 1.09
CA ALA A 110 18.43 -8.06 0.72
C ALA A 110 18.48 -6.56 1.09
N ARG A 111 18.86 -6.23 2.33
CA ARG A 111 18.98 -4.82 2.79
C ARG A 111 20.05 -4.02 2.07
N ALA A 112 21.17 -4.64 1.68
CA ALA A 112 22.25 -3.94 0.96
C ALA A 112 21.80 -3.32 -0.38
N ARG A 113 20.64 -3.73 -0.91
CA ARG A 113 20.04 -3.17 -2.13
C ARG A 113 19.15 -1.95 -1.88
N GLY A 114 19.09 -1.44 -0.64
CA GLY A 114 18.34 -0.22 -0.30
C GLY A 114 16.82 -0.38 -0.29
N ARG A 115 16.31 -1.62 -0.24
CA ARG A 115 14.87 -1.94 -0.30
C ARG A 115 14.33 -2.40 1.05
N THR A 116 13.07 -2.08 1.34
CA THR A 116 12.32 -2.67 2.46
C THR A 116 12.22 -4.18 2.28
N VAL A 117 12.45 -4.95 3.35
CA VAL A 117 12.38 -6.41 3.33
C VAL A 117 11.05 -6.86 3.93
N VAL A 118 10.30 -7.65 3.15
CA VAL A 118 9.12 -8.40 3.60
C VAL A 118 9.59 -9.81 3.88
N THR A 119 9.42 -10.32 5.09
CA THR A 119 9.66 -11.74 5.37
C THR A 119 8.37 -12.50 5.17
N VAL A 120 8.41 -13.61 4.44
CA VAL A 120 7.22 -14.44 4.25
C VAL A 120 7.49 -15.89 4.59
N GLY A 121 6.58 -16.38 5.40
CA GLY A 121 6.41 -17.76 5.75
C GLY A 121 7.56 -18.37 6.52
N GLY A 122 7.33 -19.65 6.75
CA GLY A 122 7.87 -20.43 7.83
C GLY A 122 7.11 -20.22 9.13
N ASP A 123 7.53 -20.95 10.15
CA ASP A 123 7.07 -20.74 11.53
C ASP A 123 7.47 -19.34 12.06
N CYS A 124 6.90 -18.88 13.18
CA CYS A 124 7.19 -17.56 13.74
C CYS A 124 8.68 -17.30 14.05
N GLY A 125 9.48 -18.37 14.17
CA GLY A 125 10.93 -18.31 14.39
C GLY A 125 11.71 -17.59 13.27
N VAL A 126 11.13 -17.46 12.07
CA VAL A 126 11.78 -16.77 10.94
C VAL A 126 12.02 -15.29 11.18
N ASP A 127 11.29 -14.70 12.14
CA ASP A 127 11.21 -13.26 12.32
C ASP A 127 12.33 -12.67 13.20
N LEU A 128 13.16 -13.54 13.77
CA LEU A 128 14.24 -13.15 14.67
C LEU A 128 15.22 -12.17 14.00
N VAL A 129 15.73 -12.51 12.82
CA VAL A 129 16.70 -11.68 12.08
C VAL A 129 16.08 -10.38 11.56
N PRO A 130 14.91 -10.38 10.90
CA PRO A 130 14.25 -9.15 10.48
C PRO A 130 14.03 -8.15 11.62
N ILE A 131 13.57 -8.62 12.79
CA ILE A 131 13.34 -7.78 13.96
C ILE A 131 14.66 -7.24 14.54
N GLU A 132 15.70 -8.08 14.66
CA GLU A 132 17.05 -7.62 15.05
C GLU A 132 17.53 -6.48 14.15
N ALA A 133 17.32 -6.62 12.84
CA ALA A 133 17.75 -5.65 11.85
C ALA A 133 16.94 -4.35 11.91
N ALA A 134 15.64 -4.42 12.19
CA ALA A 134 14.80 -3.26 12.45
C ALA A 134 15.22 -2.56 13.74
N LEU A 135 15.49 -3.31 14.82
CA LEU A 135 15.93 -2.77 16.11
C LEU A 135 17.30 -2.09 15.99
N ALA A 136 18.21 -2.64 15.18
CA ALA A 136 19.49 -2.01 14.89
C ALA A 136 19.32 -0.67 14.15
N ALA A 137 18.29 -0.52 13.31
CA ALA A 137 18.04 0.68 12.52
C ALA A 137 17.30 1.79 13.28
N HIS A 138 16.32 1.42 14.10
CA HIS A 138 15.41 2.37 14.77
C HIS A 138 15.66 2.51 16.28
N GLY A 139 16.46 1.61 16.86
CA GLY A 139 16.85 1.66 18.26
C GLY A 139 15.66 1.63 19.22
N ASP A 140 15.72 2.49 20.24
CA ASP A 140 14.71 2.52 21.32
C ASP A 140 13.35 3.08 20.86
N ARG A 141 13.28 3.65 19.66
CA ARG A 141 12.07 4.21 19.05
C ARG A 141 11.33 3.19 18.17
N LEU A 142 11.81 1.95 18.11
CA LEU A 142 11.10 0.83 17.50
C LEU A 142 10.14 0.20 18.50
N THR A 143 8.92 -0.08 18.04
CA THR A 143 8.01 -1.01 18.72
C THR A 143 7.67 -2.18 17.80
N VAL A 144 7.72 -3.38 18.33
CA VAL A 144 7.24 -4.60 17.67
C VAL A 144 5.77 -4.79 18.02
N VAL A 145 4.92 -4.82 17.01
CA VAL A 145 3.51 -5.18 17.15
C VAL A 145 3.36 -6.63 16.74
N TRP A 146 3.02 -7.48 17.71
CA TRP A 146 2.94 -8.94 17.56
C TRP A 146 1.47 -9.35 17.38
N PHE A 147 1.02 -9.42 16.12
CA PHE A 147 -0.33 -9.89 15.79
C PHE A 147 -0.37 -11.40 15.82
N ASP A 148 -0.99 -11.97 16.86
CA ASP A 148 -0.91 -13.40 17.16
C ASP A 148 -2.05 -13.81 18.11
N ALA A 149 -2.51 -15.06 18.04
CA ALA A 149 -3.38 -15.64 19.07
C ALA A 149 -2.62 -15.93 20.37
N HIS A 150 -1.35 -16.24 20.27
CA HIS A 150 -0.42 -16.69 21.30
C HIS A 150 0.54 -15.57 21.73
N GLY A 151 1.35 -15.86 22.75
CA GLY A 151 2.33 -14.90 23.25
C GLY A 151 3.71 -15.05 22.62
N ASP A 152 4.07 -16.25 22.17
CA ASP A 152 5.44 -16.66 21.81
C ASP A 152 6.50 -16.30 22.88
N LEU A 153 6.05 -16.28 24.13
CA LEU A 153 6.78 -15.79 25.30
C LEU A 153 7.29 -16.91 26.20
N ASN A 154 7.18 -18.18 25.78
CA ASN A 154 7.70 -19.30 26.54
C ASN A 154 9.23 -19.33 26.54
N THR A 155 9.76 -19.91 27.61
CA THR A 155 11.16 -20.34 27.72
C THR A 155 11.22 -21.86 27.50
N PRO A 156 12.42 -22.46 27.29
CA PRO A 156 12.56 -23.91 27.25
C PRO A 156 12.04 -24.62 28.52
N ALA A 157 12.06 -23.91 29.68
CA ALA A 157 11.58 -24.46 30.94
C ALA A 157 10.06 -24.33 31.12
N SER A 158 9.41 -23.33 30.51
CA SER A 158 7.96 -23.10 30.64
C SER A 158 7.14 -23.68 29.49
N SER A 159 7.77 -23.94 28.34
CA SER A 159 7.09 -24.41 27.14
C SER A 159 6.46 -25.79 27.34
N PRO A 160 5.19 -25.99 26.93
CA PRO A 160 4.54 -27.29 26.98
C PRO A 160 4.96 -28.23 25.83
N SER A 161 5.52 -27.70 24.75
CA SER A 161 5.81 -28.45 23.51
C SER A 161 7.31 -28.58 23.20
N GLY A 162 8.14 -27.68 23.73
CA GLY A 162 9.53 -27.53 23.31
C GLY A 162 9.71 -26.93 21.90
N ALA A 163 8.62 -26.53 21.24
CA ALA A 163 8.65 -25.93 19.91
C ALA A 163 9.12 -24.47 20.00
N PHE A 164 10.08 -24.08 19.16
CA PHE A 164 10.71 -22.76 19.24
C PHE A 164 9.79 -21.62 18.77
N HIS A 165 8.81 -21.89 17.90
CA HIS A 165 7.89 -20.84 17.46
C HIS A 165 7.18 -20.17 18.65
N GLY A 166 6.72 -20.95 19.65
CA GLY A 166 6.18 -20.45 20.92
C GLY A 166 7.18 -19.78 21.87
N MET A 167 8.44 -19.59 21.47
CA MET A 167 9.51 -19.00 22.28
C MET A 167 10.20 -17.80 21.61
N VAL A 168 9.89 -17.51 20.34
CA VAL A 168 10.69 -16.57 19.54
C VAL A 168 10.67 -15.15 20.11
N LEU A 169 9.51 -14.67 20.58
CA LEU A 169 9.39 -13.33 21.15
C LEU A 169 10.12 -13.24 22.49
N ARG A 170 10.11 -14.31 23.30
CA ARG A 170 10.91 -14.40 24.52
C ARG A 170 12.42 -14.35 24.24
N ALA A 171 12.86 -15.06 23.20
CA ALA A 171 14.25 -15.03 22.76
C ALA A 171 14.67 -13.62 22.29
N LEU A 172 13.81 -12.92 21.55
CA LEU A 172 14.01 -11.53 21.13
C LEU A 172 14.13 -10.55 22.31
N LEU A 173 13.49 -10.85 23.45
CA LEU A 173 13.63 -10.11 24.71
C LEU A 173 14.88 -10.51 25.52
N GLY A 174 15.71 -11.40 24.99
CA GLY A 174 16.99 -11.80 25.58
C GLY A 174 16.92 -12.97 26.58
N ASP A 175 15.76 -13.63 26.70
CA ASP A 175 15.53 -14.73 27.66
C ASP A 175 15.18 -16.04 26.93
N GLY A 176 15.99 -16.39 25.92
CA GLY A 176 15.82 -17.60 25.11
C GLY A 176 17.09 -18.44 25.00
N PRO A 177 17.07 -19.49 24.15
CA PRO A 177 18.23 -20.34 23.89
C PRO A 177 19.42 -19.52 23.40
N ARG A 178 20.62 -19.81 23.90
CA ARG A 178 21.82 -19.02 23.63
C ARG A 178 22.16 -18.96 22.13
N GLU A 179 21.93 -20.05 21.42
CA GLU A 179 22.20 -20.20 19.99
C GLU A 179 21.27 -19.37 19.11
N LEU A 180 20.12 -18.98 19.66
CA LEU A 180 19.10 -18.17 19.01
C LEU A 180 18.98 -16.78 19.66
N ALA A 181 19.94 -16.39 20.51
CA ALA A 181 19.92 -15.11 21.17
C ALA A 181 20.17 -13.96 20.17
N PRO A 182 19.41 -12.85 20.26
CA PRO A 182 19.63 -11.71 19.40
C PRO A 182 20.92 -10.97 19.79
N ALA A 183 21.54 -10.29 18.83
CA ALA A 183 22.70 -9.43 19.08
C ALA A 183 22.37 -8.26 20.02
N ARG A 184 21.13 -7.76 19.94
CA ARG A 184 20.56 -6.77 20.86
C ARG A 184 19.15 -7.23 21.20
N ALA A 185 18.87 -7.40 22.49
CA ALA A 185 17.54 -7.72 22.97
C ALA A 185 16.60 -6.52 22.88
N LEU A 186 15.33 -6.78 22.57
CA LEU A 186 14.23 -5.85 22.80
C LEU A 186 14.04 -5.63 24.30
N ARG A 187 13.52 -4.46 24.66
CA ARG A 187 12.94 -4.27 26.00
C ARG A 187 11.46 -4.64 25.98
N PRO A 188 10.89 -5.09 27.12
CA PRO A 188 9.45 -5.37 27.21
C PRO A 188 8.54 -4.18 26.86
N ASP A 189 9.01 -2.94 27.06
CA ASP A 189 8.25 -1.73 26.71
C ASP A 189 8.24 -1.40 25.20
N GLN A 190 9.01 -2.13 24.39
CA GLN A 190 9.03 -2.07 22.94
C GLN A 190 8.13 -3.11 22.28
N VAL A 191 7.30 -3.82 23.06
CA VAL A 191 6.44 -4.90 22.56
C VAL A 191 4.98 -4.59 22.87
N VAL A 192 4.13 -4.74 21.86
CA VAL A 192 2.66 -4.71 22.00
C VAL A 192 2.11 -6.00 21.41
N LEU A 193 1.45 -6.82 22.22
CA LEU A 193 0.75 -8.02 21.75
C LEU A 193 -0.64 -7.62 21.24
N ALA A 194 -1.04 -8.10 20.06
CA ALA A 194 -2.28 -7.71 19.40
C ALA A 194 -3.07 -8.96 18.97
N GLY A 195 -4.27 -9.15 19.51
CA GLY A 195 -5.12 -10.32 19.20
C GLY A 195 -4.95 -11.51 20.15
N VAL A 196 -4.00 -11.41 21.11
CA VAL A 196 -3.67 -12.48 22.04
C VAL A 196 -4.87 -12.92 22.87
N ARG A 197 -5.06 -14.25 22.94
CA ARG A 197 -6.15 -14.91 23.66
C ARG A 197 -5.79 -16.30 24.20
N ALA A 198 -4.68 -16.89 23.76
CA ALA A 198 -4.18 -18.20 24.17
C ALA A 198 -2.77 -18.11 24.77
N LEU A 199 -2.64 -17.50 25.95
CA LEU A 199 -1.37 -17.48 26.69
C LEU A 199 -1.20 -18.72 27.57
N ASP A 200 -0.02 -19.29 27.61
CA ASP A 200 0.37 -20.27 28.61
C ASP A 200 0.53 -19.64 30.01
N PRO A 201 0.49 -20.43 31.11
CA PRO A 201 0.68 -19.91 32.45
C PRO A 201 2.00 -19.12 32.64
N GLY A 202 3.09 -19.58 32.03
CA GLY A 202 4.40 -18.91 32.09
C GLY A 202 4.41 -17.57 31.34
N GLU A 203 3.75 -17.51 30.19
CA GLU A 203 3.63 -16.29 29.38
C GLU A 203 2.77 -15.24 30.09
N ARG A 204 1.61 -15.64 30.65
CA ARG A 204 0.75 -14.75 31.44
C ARG A 204 1.51 -14.12 32.61
N ALA A 205 2.29 -14.93 33.33
CA ALA A 205 3.10 -14.44 34.44
C ALA A 205 4.12 -13.40 33.98
N PHE A 206 4.80 -13.67 32.87
CA PHE A 206 5.80 -12.76 32.30
C PHE A 206 5.19 -11.45 31.79
N VAL A 207 4.06 -11.51 31.06
CA VAL A 207 3.32 -10.32 30.60
C VAL A 207 2.94 -9.43 31.79
N ALA A 208 2.45 -10.02 32.89
CA ALA A 208 2.09 -9.29 34.09
C ALA A 208 3.30 -8.69 34.82
N GLU A 209 4.37 -9.46 34.99
CA GLU A 209 5.61 -9.04 35.66
C GLU A 209 6.27 -7.86 34.95
N HIS A 210 6.39 -7.95 33.62
CA HIS A 210 7.07 -6.95 32.80
C HIS A 210 6.14 -5.86 32.26
N ARG A 211 4.83 -5.94 32.54
CA ARG A 211 3.79 -5.02 32.07
C ARG A 211 3.81 -4.85 30.55
N ILE A 212 3.93 -5.97 29.83
CA ILE A 212 3.86 -5.96 28.37
C ILE A 212 2.46 -5.51 27.96
N ARG A 213 2.41 -4.49 27.11
CA ARG A 213 1.16 -3.95 26.58
C ARG A 213 0.52 -5.00 25.69
N HIS A 214 -0.80 -5.17 25.82
CA HIS A 214 -1.54 -6.07 24.95
C HIS A 214 -2.95 -5.57 24.71
N VAL A 215 -3.44 -5.79 23.49
CA VAL A 215 -4.81 -5.50 23.07
C VAL A 215 -5.43 -6.83 22.64
N ALA A 216 -6.44 -7.28 23.38
CA ALA A 216 -7.19 -8.48 23.01
C ALA A 216 -7.95 -8.27 21.69
N ALA A 217 -8.32 -9.37 21.00
CA ALA A 217 -9.00 -9.32 19.71
C ALA A 217 -10.23 -8.38 19.67
N ALA A 218 -11.06 -8.38 20.72
CA ALA A 218 -12.22 -7.50 20.82
C ALA A 218 -11.87 -6.00 20.85
N GLY A 219 -10.71 -5.63 21.39
CA GLY A 219 -10.23 -4.24 21.42
C GLY A 219 -9.77 -3.74 20.05
N LEU A 220 -9.37 -4.66 19.16
CA LEU A 220 -8.91 -4.34 17.80
C LEU A 220 -10.04 -4.02 16.82
N ALA A 221 -11.31 -4.16 17.23
CA ALA A 221 -12.45 -3.66 16.46
C ALA A 221 -12.41 -2.14 16.27
N ASN A 222 -11.73 -1.40 17.16
CA ASN A 222 -11.41 0.01 17.00
C ASN A 222 -9.89 0.18 16.84
N PRO A 223 -9.38 0.52 15.64
CA PRO A 223 -7.94 0.61 15.40
C PRO A 223 -7.22 1.65 16.27
N SER A 224 -7.93 2.70 16.73
CA SER A 224 -7.33 3.74 17.58
C SER A 224 -6.80 3.19 18.90
N VAL A 225 -7.41 2.12 19.44
CA VAL A 225 -6.95 1.48 20.69
C VAL A 225 -5.53 0.93 20.53
N LEU A 226 -5.27 0.23 19.43
CA LEU A 226 -3.93 -0.29 19.15
C LEU A 226 -2.94 0.84 18.85
N VAL A 227 -3.34 1.83 18.06
CA VAL A 227 -2.50 2.98 17.72
C VAL A 227 -2.10 3.75 18.97
N ASP A 228 -3.01 3.93 19.93
CA ASP A 228 -2.74 4.63 21.20
C ASP A 228 -1.80 3.82 22.10
N GLU A 229 -1.97 2.50 22.21
CA GLU A 229 -1.06 1.64 22.96
C GLU A 229 0.36 1.65 22.36
N VAL A 230 0.47 1.61 21.03
CA VAL A 230 1.75 1.75 20.34
C VAL A 230 2.32 3.16 20.54
N ALA A 231 1.52 4.22 20.45
CA ALA A 231 1.98 5.58 20.70
C ALA A 231 2.52 5.76 22.13
N ALA A 232 1.90 5.09 23.11
CA ALA A 232 2.32 5.10 24.51
C ALA A 232 3.66 4.40 24.78
N THR A 233 4.17 3.60 23.84
CA THR A 233 5.56 3.09 23.88
C THR A 233 6.59 4.18 23.53
N GLY A 234 6.15 5.27 22.91
CA GLY A 234 7.03 6.28 22.33
C GLY A 234 7.62 5.85 20.99
N ALA A 235 6.95 4.97 20.23
CA ALA A 235 7.42 4.55 18.92
C ALA A 235 7.37 5.71 17.89
N ASP A 236 8.41 5.77 17.05
CA ASP A 236 8.37 6.49 15.77
C ASP A 236 8.26 5.50 14.59
N ALA A 237 8.69 4.26 14.80
CA ALA A 237 8.61 3.19 13.83
C ALA A 237 8.06 1.91 14.46
N VAL A 238 7.35 1.13 13.66
CA VAL A 238 6.79 -0.17 14.05
C VAL A 238 7.29 -1.29 13.15
N TYR A 239 7.59 -2.44 13.76
CA TYR A 239 7.75 -3.70 13.04
C TYR A 239 6.47 -4.53 13.21
N LEU A 240 5.95 -5.07 12.12
CA LEU A 240 4.70 -5.84 12.13
C LEU A 240 5.01 -7.33 12.00
N HIS A 241 4.85 -8.07 13.10
CA HIS A 241 4.77 -9.52 13.02
C HIS A 241 3.30 -9.91 12.86
N ILE A 242 2.98 -10.74 11.88
CA ILE A 242 1.63 -11.27 11.66
C ILE A 242 1.70 -12.79 11.58
N ASP A 243 1.33 -13.44 12.68
CA ASP A 243 0.90 -14.83 12.66
C ASP A 243 -0.52 -14.89 12.08
N LEU A 244 -0.74 -15.75 11.09
CA LEU A 244 -2.05 -15.90 10.45
C LEU A 244 -3.12 -16.47 11.40
N ASP A 245 -2.73 -17.12 12.50
CA ASP A 245 -3.66 -17.62 13.52
C ASP A 245 -4.27 -16.52 14.40
N VAL A 246 -3.82 -15.26 14.24
CA VAL A 246 -4.50 -14.08 14.81
C VAL A 246 -5.93 -13.94 14.25
N LEU A 247 -6.16 -14.43 13.03
CA LEU A 247 -7.47 -14.46 12.40
C LEU A 247 -8.34 -15.54 13.04
N ASP A 248 -9.65 -15.29 13.07
CA ASP A 248 -10.57 -16.32 13.52
C ASP A 248 -10.51 -17.54 12.57
N PRO A 249 -10.54 -18.79 13.06
CA PRO A 249 -10.53 -19.98 12.23
C PRO A 249 -11.68 -20.06 11.23
N GLU A 250 -12.81 -19.39 11.49
CA GLU A 250 -13.92 -19.24 10.52
C GLU A 250 -13.53 -18.36 9.33
N VAL A 251 -12.55 -17.46 9.50
CA VAL A 251 -12.00 -16.58 8.46
C VAL A 251 -10.81 -17.23 7.78
N PHE A 252 -9.90 -17.82 8.56
CA PHE A 252 -8.69 -18.45 8.05
C PHE A 252 -8.23 -19.62 8.95
N GLY A 253 -8.58 -20.85 8.56
CA GLY A 253 -8.22 -22.06 9.32
C GLY A 253 -6.98 -22.80 8.84
N ALA A 254 -6.26 -22.30 7.82
CA ALA A 254 -5.10 -22.97 7.23
C ALA A 254 -3.80 -22.66 7.99
N VAL A 255 -3.79 -22.98 9.29
CA VAL A 255 -2.70 -22.74 10.25
C VAL A 255 -2.51 -23.97 11.15
N GLY A 256 -1.37 -24.06 11.83
CA GLY A 256 -1.05 -25.20 12.70
C GLY A 256 -1.82 -25.22 14.02
N THR A 257 -2.13 -24.04 14.57
CA THR A 257 -2.71 -23.83 15.92
C THR A 257 -3.90 -22.86 15.87
N PRO A 258 -5.01 -23.21 15.19
CA PRO A 258 -6.15 -22.31 15.06
C PRO A 258 -6.82 -22.05 16.42
N GLU A 259 -7.05 -20.78 16.76
CA GLU A 259 -7.65 -20.38 18.04
C GLU A 259 -8.94 -19.55 17.83
N PRO A 260 -10.12 -19.97 18.32
CA PRO A 260 -11.36 -19.23 18.15
C PRO A 260 -11.38 -17.83 18.80
N GLY A 261 -12.31 -16.97 18.36
CA GLY A 261 -12.45 -15.60 18.89
C GLY A 261 -11.39 -14.64 18.36
N GLY A 262 -10.88 -14.92 17.16
CA GLY A 262 -9.85 -14.13 16.48
C GLY A 262 -10.40 -12.95 15.71
N LEU A 263 -9.55 -12.32 14.92
CA LEU A 263 -9.90 -11.16 14.11
C LEU A 263 -10.61 -11.55 12.81
N THR A 264 -11.49 -10.66 12.34
CA THR A 264 -11.84 -10.63 10.93
C THR A 264 -10.69 -10.09 10.09
N LEU A 265 -10.68 -10.42 8.80
CA LEU A 265 -9.71 -9.87 7.86
C LEU A 265 -9.76 -8.32 7.83
N GLU A 266 -10.96 -7.75 7.87
CA GLU A 266 -11.16 -6.30 7.87
C GLU A 266 -10.59 -5.62 9.12
N GLN A 267 -10.75 -6.24 10.30
CA GLN A 267 -10.20 -5.73 11.55
C GLN A 267 -8.67 -5.70 11.51
N LEU A 268 -8.03 -6.78 11.04
CA LEU A 268 -6.57 -6.83 10.89
C LEU A 268 -6.07 -5.77 9.90
N ILE A 269 -6.69 -5.67 8.72
CA ILE A 269 -6.33 -4.66 7.70
C ILE A 269 -6.47 -3.24 8.26
N THR A 270 -7.57 -2.97 8.96
CA THR A 270 -7.85 -1.65 9.53
C THR A 270 -6.87 -1.29 10.65
N ALA A 271 -6.50 -2.26 11.50
CA ALA A 271 -5.47 -2.07 12.53
C ALA A 271 -4.10 -1.78 11.92
N VAL A 272 -3.68 -2.55 10.91
CA VAL A 272 -2.41 -2.33 10.20
C VAL A 272 -2.38 -0.96 9.51
N ARG A 273 -3.47 -0.57 8.84
CA ARG A 273 -3.59 0.76 8.22
C ARG A 273 -3.53 1.89 9.25
N GLY A 274 -4.18 1.72 10.40
CA GLY A 274 -4.12 2.68 11.50
C GLY A 274 -2.70 2.89 12.02
N LEU A 275 -1.91 1.82 12.13
CA LEU A 275 -0.49 1.90 12.50
C LEU A 275 0.33 2.59 11.41
N ALA A 276 0.17 2.18 10.15
CA ALA A 276 0.89 2.77 9.03
C ALA A 276 0.59 4.26 8.82
N ALA A 277 -0.62 4.70 9.16
CA ALA A 277 -1.00 6.12 9.13
C ALA A 277 -0.29 6.97 10.19
N ARG A 278 0.26 6.37 11.24
CA ARG A 278 0.85 7.07 12.39
C ARG A 278 2.35 6.84 12.58
N PHE A 279 2.87 5.71 12.14
CA PHE A 279 4.25 5.27 12.38
C PHE A 279 4.92 4.81 11.09
N THR A 280 6.24 4.95 11.00
CA THR A 280 7.01 4.34 9.91
C THR A 280 6.95 2.82 10.03
N ILE A 281 6.61 2.11 8.95
CA ILE A 281 6.70 0.65 8.92
C ILE A 281 8.16 0.25 8.67
N ALA A 282 8.84 -0.24 9.70
CA ALA A 282 10.24 -0.65 9.67
C ALA A 282 10.46 -2.01 8.97
N GLY A 283 9.39 -2.81 8.86
CA GLY A 283 9.39 -4.13 8.25
C GLY A 283 8.14 -4.91 8.63
N LEU A 284 7.93 -6.04 7.96
CA LEU A 284 6.80 -6.93 8.21
C LEU A 284 7.18 -8.39 7.96
N CYS A 285 6.60 -9.29 8.77
CA CYS A 285 6.57 -10.72 8.55
C CYS A 285 5.14 -11.25 8.50
N LEU A 286 4.89 -12.22 7.61
CA LEU A 286 3.65 -12.99 7.57
C LEU A 286 3.98 -14.49 7.72
N ALA A 287 3.57 -15.10 8.82
CA ALA A 287 4.00 -16.45 9.25
C ALA A 287 2.85 -17.48 9.33
N GLU A 288 3.21 -18.73 9.59
CA GLU A 288 2.31 -19.84 9.98
C GLU A 288 1.24 -20.25 8.96
N TYR A 289 1.42 -19.92 7.68
CA TYR A 289 0.55 -20.46 6.63
C TYR A 289 0.78 -21.95 6.40
N GLU A 290 -0.16 -22.79 6.82
CA GLU A 290 -0.13 -24.24 6.67
C GLU A 290 -1.24 -24.73 5.70
N PRO A 291 -1.02 -24.67 4.37
CA PRO A 291 -2.06 -24.95 3.37
C PRO A 291 -2.64 -26.37 3.51
N GLN A 292 -3.96 -26.47 3.69
CA GLN A 292 -4.71 -27.70 3.42
C GLN A 292 -5.03 -27.79 1.93
N THR A 293 -5.49 -28.95 1.44
CA THR A 293 -5.72 -29.22 0.00
C THR A 293 -6.67 -28.25 -0.71
N ASP A 294 -7.39 -27.40 0.02
CA ASP A 294 -8.18 -26.29 -0.49
C ASP A 294 -7.70 -24.99 0.18
N GLY A 295 -6.92 -24.18 -0.55
CA GLY A 295 -6.52 -22.86 -0.06
C GLY A 295 -7.70 -21.88 -0.03
N CYS A 296 -7.61 -20.82 0.77
CA CYS A 296 -8.43 -19.61 0.62
C CYS A 296 -7.59 -18.50 -0.04
N PRO A 297 -7.39 -18.50 -1.37
CA PRO A 297 -6.59 -17.49 -2.05
C PRO A 297 -7.10 -16.07 -1.79
N GLU A 298 -8.41 -15.88 -1.60
CA GLU A 298 -9.05 -14.58 -1.50
C GLU A 298 -8.65 -13.84 -0.22
N VAL A 299 -8.62 -14.54 0.92
CA VAL A 299 -8.24 -13.95 2.21
C VAL A 299 -6.77 -13.52 2.19
N LEU A 300 -5.88 -14.40 1.72
CA LEU A 300 -4.45 -14.10 1.60
C LEU A 300 -4.20 -12.98 0.58
N THR A 301 -4.90 -12.98 -0.55
CA THR A 301 -4.77 -11.92 -1.56
C THR A 301 -5.23 -10.57 -0.99
N GLY A 302 -6.37 -10.53 -0.29
CA GLY A 302 -6.89 -9.33 0.35
C GLY A 302 -5.93 -8.77 1.41
N LEU A 303 -5.42 -9.63 2.29
CA LEU A 303 -4.43 -9.24 3.29
C LEU A 303 -3.15 -8.72 2.64
N ILE A 304 -2.54 -9.50 1.74
CA ILE A 304 -1.27 -9.16 1.09
C ILE A 304 -1.40 -7.86 0.28
N THR A 305 -2.54 -7.61 -0.36
CA THR A 305 -2.79 -6.34 -1.07
C THR A 305 -2.76 -5.16 -0.11
N ALA A 306 -3.38 -5.29 1.08
CA ALA A 306 -3.35 -4.25 2.08
C ALA A 306 -1.96 -4.07 2.74
N LEU A 307 -1.24 -5.17 2.98
CA LEU A 307 0.13 -5.12 3.51
C LEU A 307 1.08 -4.47 2.49
N ALA A 308 0.97 -4.85 1.23
CA ALA A 308 1.68 -4.24 0.12
C ALA A 308 1.48 -2.71 0.06
N SER A 309 0.23 -2.24 0.21
CA SER A 309 -0.05 -0.79 0.20
C SER A 309 0.60 -0.03 1.35
N VAL A 310 0.72 -0.61 2.54
CA VAL A 310 1.35 0.10 3.68
C VAL A 310 2.88 0.03 3.67
N MET A 311 3.46 -0.93 2.95
CA MET A 311 4.92 -1.15 2.88
C MET A 311 5.63 -0.34 1.79
N ASP A 312 4.90 0.23 0.83
CA ASP A 312 5.49 1.08 -0.22
C ASP A 312 5.91 2.47 0.28
N GLY A 313 5.83 2.72 1.59
CA GLY A 313 6.30 3.96 2.20
C GLY A 313 5.30 5.10 2.10
N ASP A 314 3.99 4.82 2.19
CA ASP A 314 2.93 5.83 2.15
C ASP A 314 2.81 6.69 3.44
N GLY A 315 3.88 6.73 4.25
CA GLY A 315 4.06 7.72 5.30
C GLY A 315 4.48 9.06 4.68
N GLU A 316 3.53 9.97 4.54
CA GLU A 316 3.62 11.32 3.96
C GLU A 316 3.73 11.41 2.42
N ASP A 317 4.42 10.50 1.73
CA ASP A 317 4.62 10.58 0.26
C ASP A 317 3.61 9.76 -0.57
N GLY A 318 2.95 8.79 0.05
CA GLY A 318 1.97 7.90 -0.57
C GLY A 318 0.67 8.52 -0.99
N THR A 319 0.07 9.33 -0.11
CA THR A 319 -1.16 10.05 -0.45
C THR A 319 -0.95 10.99 -1.64
N ALA A 320 0.24 11.56 -1.82
CA ALA A 320 0.50 12.47 -2.93
C ALA A 320 0.53 11.74 -4.28
N GLN A 321 1.32 10.66 -4.38
CA GLN A 321 1.41 9.87 -5.61
C GLN A 321 0.10 9.12 -5.90
N GLU A 322 -0.56 8.56 -4.87
CA GLU A 322 -1.87 7.93 -4.97
C GLU A 322 -2.91 8.92 -5.51
N VAL A 323 -2.99 10.12 -4.91
CA VAL A 323 -3.91 11.18 -5.37
C VAL A 323 -3.61 11.57 -6.81
N GLU A 324 -2.36 11.66 -7.24
CA GLU A 324 -2.02 11.96 -8.65
C GLU A 324 -2.42 10.83 -9.60
N ASN A 325 -2.25 9.58 -9.19
CA ASN A 325 -2.68 8.42 -9.97
C ASN A 325 -4.21 8.39 -10.14
N ILE A 326 -4.96 8.65 -9.06
CA ILE A 326 -6.42 8.75 -9.08
C ILE A 326 -6.85 9.98 -9.89
N ALA A 327 -6.22 11.13 -9.71
CA ALA A 327 -6.51 12.36 -10.45
C ALA A 327 -6.28 12.24 -11.96
N ALA A 328 -5.29 11.43 -12.36
CA ALA A 328 -5.04 11.12 -13.76
C ALA A 328 -6.15 10.25 -14.39
N ARG A 329 -6.76 9.35 -13.63
CA ARG A 329 -7.88 8.49 -14.09
C ARG A 329 -9.23 9.20 -14.05
N ALA A 330 -9.45 10.06 -13.05
CA ALA A 330 -10.67 10.85 -12.91
C ALA A 330 -10.91 11.85 -14.06
N TRP A 331 -9.88 12.13 -14.87
CA TRP A 331 -9.97 13.02 -16.04
C TRP A 331 -9.33 12.37 -17.28
N PRO A 332 -10.06 11.48 -17.97
CA PRO A 332 -9.51 10.63 -19.01
C PRO A 332 -9.19 11.41 -20.30
N ALA A 333 -8.09 11.04 -20.94
CA ALA A 333 -7.79 11.46 -22.31
C ALA A 333 -8.40 10.49 -23.32
N THR A 334 -8.70 10.93 -24.55
CA THR A 334 -9.20 10.02 -25.59
C THR A 334 -8.18 8.98 -26.02
N TYR A 335 -6.89 9.28 -25.86
CA TYR A 335 -5.80 8.36 -26.09
C TYR A 335 -4.85 8.38 -24.90
N THR A 336 -4.52 7.19 -24.42
CA THR A 336 -3.52 6.95 -23.38
C THR A 336 -2.53 5.88 -23.84
N ALA A 337 -1.27 6.00 -23.42
CA ALA A 337 -0.28 4.95 -23.56
C ALA A 337 0.61 4.92 -22.32
N SER A 338 1.02 3.73 -21.90
CA SER A 338 2.01 3.55 -20.84
C SER A 338 3.34 3.12 -21.45
N HIS A 339 4.43 3.78 -21.06
CA HIS A 339 5.77 3.40 -21.52
C HIS A 339 6.82 3.70 -20.45
N GLY A 340 7.49 2.67 -19.92
CA GLY A 340 8.61 2.85 -18.98
C GLY A 340 8.28 3.74 -17.78
N GLY A 341 7.09 3.57 -17.18
CA GLY A 341 6.63 4.39 -16.05
C GLY A 341 5.96 5.71 -16.42
N TRP A 342 5.89 6.06 -17.70
CA TRP A 342 5.21 7.27 -18.19
C TRP A 342 3.78 6.98 -18.63
N LEU A 343 2.83 7.79 -18.17
CA LEU A 343 1.51 7.92 -18.76
C LEU A 343 1.54 9.03 -19.82
N LEU A 344 1.36 8.65 -21.09
CA LEU A 344 1.27 9.57 -22.22
C LEU A 344 -0.20 9.81 -22.55
N ARG A 345 -0.62 11.07 -22.65
CA ARG A 345 -2.02 11.45 -22.90
C ARG A 345 -2.16 12.32 -24.13
N HIS A 346 -3.20 12.07 -24.91
CA HIS A 346 -3.60 12.93 -26.01
C HIS A 346 -5.12 12.98 -26.16
N THR A 347 -5.65 14.21 -26.29
CA THR A 347 -7.04 14.47 -26.68
C THR A 347 -7.07 15.49 -27.82
N PRO A 348 -7.44 15.07 -29.05
CA PRO A 348 -7.55 15.95 -30.20
C PRO A 348 -8.47 17.14 -29.95
N GLY A 349 -8.10 18.32 -30.44
CA GLY A 349 -8.91 19.54 -30.32
C GLY A 349 -8.96 20.17 -28.92
N VAL A 350 -8.43 19.52 -27.89
CA VAL A 350 -8.34 20.06 -26.53
C VAL A 350 -6.98 20.71 -26.31
N THR A 351 -6.97 21.96 -25.87
CA THR A 351 -5.76 22.75 -25.60
C THR A 351 -5.27 22.59 -24.15
N ARG A 352 -6.09 22.03 -23.27
CA ARG A 352 -5.77 21.82 -21.86
C ARG A 352 -4.60 20.86 -21.65
N ARG A 353 -3.71 21.26 -20.74
CA ARG A 353 -2.48 20.52 -20.41
C ARG A 353 -2.76 19.13 -19.84
N ARG A 354 -3.78 19.00 -18.96
CA ARG A 354 -4.08 17.73 -18.28
C ARG A 354 -4.34 16.58 -19.26
N SER A 355 -5.09 16.81 -20.33
CA SER A 355 -5.42 15.76 -21.32
C SER A 355 -4.39 15.61 -22.45
N ASN A 356 -3.34 16.45 -22.46
CA ASN A 356 -2.30 16.52 -23.49
C ASN A 356 -0.88 16.72 -22.87
N SER A 357 -0.55 15.93 -21.84
CA SER A 357 0.77 15.92 -21.22
C SER A 357 1.18 14.54 -20.73
N ALA A 358 2.47 14.28 -20.71
CA ALA A 358 3.04 13.09 -20.10
C ALA A 358 3.09 13.26 -18.58
N ALA A 359 2.85 12.18 -17.83
CA ALA A 359 3.03 12.12 -16.38
C ALA A 359 3.97 10.96 -16.02
N PRO A 360 5.06 11.19 -15.28
CA PRO A 360 5.96 10.15 -14.80
C PRO A 360 5.34 9.49 -13.55
N LEU A 361 4.45 8.51 -13.72
CA LEU A 361 3.69 7.92 -12.61
C LEU A 361 4.42 6.80 -11.86
N ALA A 362 5.57 6.32 -12.37
CA ALA A 362 6.42 5.36 -11.66
C ALA A 362 7.78 5.98 -11.32
N ALA A 363 8.29 5.63 -10.14
CA ALA A 363 9.62 6.07 -9.69
C ALA A 363 10.73 5.44 -10.56
N THR A 364 11.78 6.23 -10.82
CA THR A 364 12.98 5.79 -11.52
C THR A 364 14.19 6.54 -10.98
N ASP A 365 15.30 5.82 -10.77
CA ASP A 365 16.56 6.40 -10.28
C ASP A 365 17.31 7.18 -11.39
N ASP A 366 16.96 6.96 -12.66
CA ASP A 366 17.54 7.66 -13.80
C ASP A 366 16.68 8.88 -14.20
N PRO A 367 17.13 10.12 -13.94
CA PRO A 367 16.39 11.34 -14.27
C PRO A 367 16.30 11.60 -15.78
N HIS A 368 17.02 10.84 -16.63
CA HIS A 368 16.91 10.90 -18.08
C HIS A 368 15.94 9.88 -18.67
N HIS A 369 15.42 8.95 -17.86
CA HIS A 369 14.64 7.81 -18.33
C HIS A 369 13.39 8.24 -19.11
N GLY A 370 13.26 7.72 -20.34
CA GLY A 370 12.04 7.85 -21.15
C GLY A 370 11.77 9.24 -21.76
N ILE A 371 12.61 10.26 -21.52
CA ILE A 371 12.39 11.62 -22.08
C ILE A 371 12.30 11.59 -23.61
N GLU A 372 13.15 10.82 -24.29
CA GLU A 372 13.15 10.71 -25.76
C GLU A 372 11.86 10.08 -26.30
N VAL A 373 11.27 9.13 -25.55
CA VAL A 373 10.00 8.51 -25.91
C VAL A 373 8.85 9.50 -25.76
N VAL A 374 8.82 10.24 -24.65
CA VAL A 374 7.85 11.32 -24.43
C VAL A 374 7.95 12.35 -25.56
N GLU A 375 9.16 12.80 -25.87
CA GLU A 375 9.40 13.77 -26.95
C GLU A 375 8.94 13.26 -28.32
N SER A 376 9.28 12.02 -28.66
CA SER A 376 8.85 11.37 -29.91
C SER A 376 7.33 11.25 -30.01
N PHE A 377 6.67 10.89 -28.90
CA PHE A 377 5.22 10.72 -28.82
C PHE A 377 4.46 12.00 -29.19
N TYR A 378 4.87 13.14 -28.61
CA TYR A 378 4.22 14.43 -28.85
C TYR A 378 4.61 15.04 -30.20
N ARG A 379 5.91 15.00 -30.57
CA ARG A 379 6.39 15.54 -31.85
C ARG A 379 5.78 14.83 -33.06
N SER A 380 5.62 13.50 -33.01
CA SER A 380 5.01 12.73 -34.10
C SER A 380 3.53 13.09 -34.34
N ARG A 381 2.89 13.79 -33.39
CA ARG A 381 1.51 14.29 -33.46
C ARG A 381 1.41 15.79 -33.69
N GLY A 382 2.54 16.47 -33.92
CA GLY A 382 2.58 17.93 -34.09
C GLY A 382 2.21 18.71 -32.82
N LEU A 383 2.35 18.09 -31.65
CA LEU A 383 1.99 18.69 -30.36
C LEU A 383 3.24 19.24 -29.65
N PRO A 384 3.10 20.31 -28.86
CA PRO A 384 4.13 20.68 -27.90
C PRO A 384 4.38 19.52 -26.92
N VAL A 385 5.63 19.39 -26.46
CA VAL A 385 5.97 18.39 -25.43
C VAL A 385 5.66 19.02 -24.07
N LEU A 386 4.69 18.44 -23.35
CA LEU A 386 4.36 18.83 -21.99
C LEU A 386 4.60 17.65 -21.04
N VAL A 387 5.25 17.92 -19.92
CA VAL A 387 5.43 16.98 -18.82
C VAL A 387 4.79 17.55 -17.55
N GLN A 388 3.87 16.82 -16.94
CA GLN A 388 3.27 17.11 -15.64
C GLN A 388 4.19 16.54 -14.55
N MET A 389 4.87 17.40 -13.80
CA MET A 389 5.80 17.06 -12.73
C MET A 389 5.03 16.89 -11.41
N ALA A 390 4.42 15.72 -11.19
CA ALA A 390 3.49 15.48 -10.07
C ALA A 390 3.72 14.13 -9.37
N PRO A 391 3.98 14.10 -8.04
CA PRO A 391 4.29 15.25 -7.18
C PRO A 391 5.64 15.90 -7.53
N ALA A 392 5.74 17.23 -7.44
CA ALA A 392 6.94 17.94 -7.88
C ALA A 392 8.21 17.52 -7.14
N HIS A 393 8.12 17.25 -5.83
CA HIS A 393 9.28 16.90 -5.00
C HIS A 393 9.85 15.52 -5.34
N HIS A 394 9.02 14.57 -5.79
CA HIS A 394 9.46 13.24 -6.24
C HIS A 394 10.31 13.29 -7.51
N HIS A 395 10.13 14.33 -8.33
CA HIS A 395 10.74 14.39 -9.65
C HIS A 395 11.78 15.49 -9.79
N ALA A 396 12.40 15.94 -8.69
CA ALA A 396 13.38 17.03 -8.72
C ALA A 396 14.55 16.79 -9.70
N GLY A 397 15.03 15.55 -9.80
CA GLY A 397 16.09 15.17 -10.76
C GLY A 397 15.65 15.32 -12.22
N LEU A 398 14.51 14.75 -12.58
CA LEU A 398 13.91 14.87 -13.91
C LEU A 398 13.56 16.33 -14.24
N ASP A 399 13.04 17.07 -13.27
CA ASP A 399 12.71 18.49 -13.39
C ASP A 399 13.95 19.31 -13.78
N ALA A 400 15.07 19.10 -13.08
CA ALA A 400 16.35 19.73 -13.40
C ALA A 400 16.86 19.37 -14.80
N VAL A 401 16.72 18.10 -15.22
CA VAL A 401 17.09 17.65 -16.56
C VAL A 401 16.25 18.34 -17.64
N LEU A 402 14.93 18.41 -17.46
CA LEU A 402 14.04 19.07 -18.41
C LEU A 402 14.32 20.58 -18.47
N ALA A 403 14.58 21.22 -17.34
CA ALA A 403 15.00 22.63 -17.29
C ALA A 403 16.30 22.86 -18.08
N ALA A 404 17.32 22.01 -17.90
CA ALA A 404 18.58 22.07 -18.63
C ALA A 404 18.40 21.84 -20.14
N ARG A 405 17.36 21.08 -20.54
CA ARG A 405 16.95 20.89 -21.94
C ARG A 405 16.12 22.05 -22.51
N GLY A 406 15.91 23.12 -21.73
CA GLY A 406 15.18 24.32 -22.18
C GLY A 406 13.67 24.27 -21.95
N TYR A 407 13.15 23.29 -21.20
CA TYR A 407 11.72 23.25 -20.88
C TYR A 407 11.39 24.33 -19.84
N ARG A 408 10.42 25.18 -20.17
CA ARG A 408 9.96 26.24 -19.27
C ARG A 408 8.96 25.70 -18.27
N LEU A 409 9.06 26.18 -17.03
CA LEU A 409 8.07 25.91 -15.99
C LEU A 409 6.77 26.65 -16.31
N ALA A 410 5.64 25.98 -16.16
CA ALA A 410 4.31 26.54 -16.39
C ALA A 410 3.29 26.00 -15.38
N ALA A 411 2.25 26.80 -15.12
CA ALA A 411 1.08 26.45 -14.31
C ALA A 411 1.39 25.71 -13.00
N PRO A 412 2.08 26.37 -12.03
CA PRO A 412 2.19 25.86 -10.68
C PRO A 412 0.80 25.56 -10.10
N THR A 413 0.60 24.35 -9.64
CA THR A 413 -0.68 23.83 -9.19
C THR A 413 -0.55 23.22 -7.81
N LEU A 414 -1.51 23.55 -6.94
CA LEU A 414 -1.62 23.01 -5.59
C LEU A 414 -2.61 21.86 -5.60
N VAL A 415 -2.27 20.78 -4.90
CA VAL A 415 -3.17 19.68 -4.61
C VAL A 415 -3.62 19.83 -3.17
N LEU A 416 -4.93 19.96 -2.97
CA LEU A 416 -5.51 20.12 -1.65
C LEU A 416 -6.33 18.89 -1.30
N THR A 417 -6.27 18.46 -0.05
CA THR A 417 -7.02 17.30 0.46
C THR A 417 -7.77 17.65 1.75
N ALA A 418 -8.84 16.91 2.03
CA ALA A 418 -9.63 17.05 3.25
C ALA A 418 -10.38 15.75 3.59
N PRO A 419 -10.58 15.40 4.87
CA PRO A 419 -11.56 14.40 5.26
C PRO A 419 -12.99 14.82 4.85
N THR A 420 -13.81 13.90 4.35
CA THR A 420 -15.20 14.21 3.95
C THR A 420 -16.02 14.73 5.13
N ALA A 421 -15.81 14.21 6.34
CA ALA A 421 -16.47 14.67 7.56
C ALA A 421 -16.20 16.15 7.90
N ASP A 422 -14.95 16.60 7.73
CA ASP A 422 -14.55 17.98 7.98
C ASP A 422 -15.19 18.92 6.96
N VAL A 423 -15.18 18.51 5.69
CA VAL A 423 -15.81 19.29 4.61
C VAL A 423 -17.30 19.38 4.83
N LEU A 424 -17.99 18.29 5.20
CA LEU A 424 -19.43 18.33 5.53
C LEU A 424 -19.74 19.34 6.64
N THR A 425 -18.97 19.27 7.73
CA THR A 425 -19.14 20.15 8.88
C THR A 425 -18.90 21.62 8.50
N ALA A 426 -17.80 21.90 7.80
CA ALA A 426 -17.43 23.25 7.39
C ALA A 426 -18.39 23.82 6.33
N THR A 427 -18.94 22.97 5.47
CA THR A 427 -19.83 23.39 4.38
C THR A 427 -21.30 23.39 4.75
N ALA A 428 -21.69 22.83 5.90
CA ALA A 428 -23.07 22.80 6.39
C ALA A 428 -23.77 24.16 6.24
N MET A 429 -24.92 24.15 5.59
CA MET A 429 -25.79 25.31 5.42
C MET A 429 -27.15 25.01 6.03
N GLY A 430 -27.87 26.06 6.48
CA GLY A 430 -29.29 25.92 6.82
C GLY A 430 -30.14 25.73 5.56
N ASP A 431 -31.48 25.81 5.69
CA ASP A 431 -32.36 25.84 4.52
C ASP A 431 -31.92 26.94 3.58
N THR A 432 -31.47 26.59 2.36
CA THR A 432 -31.57 27.38 1.11
C THR A 432 -30.63 26.82 0.04
N CYS A 433 -31.20 26.53 -1.13
CA CYS A 433 -30.61 26.04 -2.39
C CYS A 433 -30.64 24.52 -2.58
N ALA A 434 -31.61 24.05 -3.37
CA ALA A 434 -31.64 22.68 -3.87
C ALA A 434 -30.48 22.47 -4.85
N VAL A 435 -29.61 21.51 -4.55
CA VAL A 435 -28.60 21.01 -5.48
C VAL A 435 -29.09 19.67 -6.00
N HIS A 436 -29.07 19.51 -7.32
CA HIS A 436 -29.36 18.24 -7.98
C HIS A 436 -28.05 17.49 -8.20
N ILE A 437 -28.08 16.18 -7.97
CA ILE A 437 -26.96 15.26 -8.19
C ILE A 437 -27.44 14.20 -9.18
N ASP A 438 -26.86 14.22 -10.37
CA ASP A 438 -27.08 13.19 -11.38
C ASP A 438 -25.88 12.25 -11.43
N ALA A 439 -26.12 10.96 -11.69
CA ALA A 439 -25.04 9.97 -11.87
C ALA A 439 -24.33 10.10 -13.22
N VAL A 440 -24.93 10.81 -14.17
CA VAL A 440 -24.44 11.03 -15.53
C VAL A 440 -24.57 12.51 -15.91
N ALA A 441 -23.73 12.98 -16.84
CA ALA A 441 -23.83 14.34 -17.35
C ALA A 441 -25.13 14.52 -18.16
N THR A 442 -26.06 15.33 -17.65
CA THR A 442 -27.27 15.71 -18.39
C THR A 442 -26.96 16.75 -19.46
N ALA A 443 -27.86 16.93 -20.43
CA ALA A 443 -27.72 17.97 -21.46
C ALA A 443 -27.56 19.36 -20.82
N ASP A 444 -28.42 19.70 -19.85
CA ASP A 444 -28.36 20.97 -19.13
C ASP A 444 -27.02 21.15 -18.38
N TRP A 445 -26.47 20.08 -17.81
CA TRP A 445 -25.16 20.13 -17.15
C TRP A 445 -24.01 20.36 -18.15
N LEU A 446 -24.07 19.72 -19.33
CA LEU A 446 -23.08 19.89 -20.39
C LEU A 446 -23.14 21.30 -21.01
N ASP A 447 -24.34 21.82 -21.25
CA ASP A 447 -24.53 23.20 -21.74
C ASP A 447 -24.02 24.22 -20.72
N ALA A 448 -24.31 23.98 -19.43
CA ALA A 448 -23.76 24.78 -18.34
C ALA A 448 -22.23 24.70 -18.25
N TYR A 449 -21.65 23.51 -18.43
CA TYR A 449 -20.19 23.34 -18.47
C TYR A 449 -19.57 24.23 -19.56
N VAL A 450 -20.09 24.15 -20.79
CA VAL A 450 -19.60 24.94 -21.92
C VAL A 450 -19.73 26.44 -21.65
N ALA A 451 -20.85 26.87 -21.08
CA ALA A 451 -21.10 28.27 -20.77
C ALA A 451 -20.24 28.83 -19.62
N LEU A 452 -20.00 28.03 -18.57
CA LEU A 452 -19.37 28.48 -17.34
C LEU A 452 -17.85 28.29 -17.29
N ASP A 453 -17.33 27.26 -17.97
CA ASP A 453 -15.91 26.95 -17.98
C ASP A 453 -15.08 28.01 -18.76
N GLY A 454 -15.66 28.54 -19.84
CA GLY A 454 -15.16 29.76 -20.50
C GLY A 454 -13.87 29.60 -21.32
N HIS A 455 -13.49 28.37 -21.67
CA HIS A 455 -12.38 28.09 -22.59
C HIS A 455 -12.89 27.76 -24.00
N ASP A 456 -12.11 28.09 -25.03
CA ASP A 456 -12.45 27.82 -26.43
C ASP A 456 -12.66 26.33 -26.74
N ASP A 457 -12.04 25.44 -25.95
CA ASP A 457 -12.15 23.98 -26.11
C ASP A 457 -13.24 23.32 -25.27
N SER A 458 -14.09 24.10 -24.58
CA SER A 458 -15.06 23.56 -23.62
C SER A 458 -16.05 22.60 -24.28
N THR A 459 -16.55 22.91 -25.48
CA THR A 459 -17.43 22.01 -26.24
C THR A 459 -16.73 20.69 -26.58
N THR A 460 -15.47 20.76 -27.04
CA THR A 460 -14.69 19.55 -27.34
C THR A 460 -14.42 18.70 -26.11
N VAL A 461 -14.18 19.32 -24.95
CA VAL A 461 -14.04 18.59 -23.67
C VAL A 461 -15.36 17.94 -23.27
N ALA A 462 -16.49 18.62 -23.45
CA ALA A 462 -17.81 18.08 -23.16
C ALA A 462 -18.15 16.85 -24.02
N GLU A 463 -17.72 16.84 -25.28
CA GLU A 463 -17.95 15.73 -26.20
C GLU A 463 -16.96 14.56 -26.02
N LEU A 464 -15.69 14.87 -25.73
CA LEU A 464 -14.61 13.89 -25.77
C LEU A 464 -14.12 13.41 -24.41
N VAL A 465 -14.24 14.19 -23.34
CA VAL A 465 -13.69 13.84 -22.02
C VAL A 465 -14.79 13.46 -21.05
N LEU A 466 -15.80 14.30 -20.88
CA LEU A 466 -16.85 14.09 -19.88
C LEU A 466 -17.59 12.74 -20.02
N PRO A 467 -17.91 12.23 -21.24
CA PRO A 467 -18.56 10.93 -21.39
C PRO A 467 -17.69 9.72 -21.01
N ARG A 468 -16.40 9.95 -20.73
CA ARG A 468 -15.43 8.91 -20.35
C ARG A 468 -15.10 8.90 -18.87
N VAL A 469 -15.58 9.90 -18.11
CA VAL A 469 -15.34 10.00 -16.67
C VAL A 469 -15.77 8.69 -15.99
N PRO A 470 -14.91 8.08 -15.15
CA PRO A 470 -15.22 6.80 -14.55
C PRO A 470 -16.34 6.91 -13.52
N GLU A 471 -17.10 5.83 -13.36
CA GLU A 471 -18.10 5.69 -12.32
C GLU A 471 -17.48 5.06 -11.05
N PRO A 472 -18.00 5.39 -9.85
CA PRO A 472 -19.14 6.29 -9.61
C PRO A 472 -18.76 7.77 -9.69
N ALA A 473 -19.64 8.56 -10.32
CA ALA A 473 -19.51 10.00 -10.45
C ALA A 473 -20.82 10.73 -10.08
N ALA A 474 -20.69 11.97 -9.63
CA ALA A 474 -21.79 12.88 -9.33
C ALA A 474 -21.63 14.20 -10.07
N TYR A 475 -22.62 14.49 -10.91
CA TYR A 475 -22.76 15.73 -11.66
C TYR A 475 -23.69 16.64 -10.88
N ALA A 476 -23.10 17.54 -10.09
CA ALA A 476 -23.82 18.45 -9.22
C ALA A 476 -24.20 19.73 -9.97
N SER A 477 -25.46 20.16 -9.85
CA SER A 477 -25.95 21.41 -10.42
C SER A 477 -26.91 22.14 -9.49
N LEU A 478 -26.89 23.48 -9.54
CA LEU A 478 -27.80 24.36 -8.82
C LEU A 478 -28.36 25.37 -9.81
N ALA A 479 -29.68 25.36 -9.98
CA ALA A 479 -30.38 26.26 -10.89
C ALA A 479 -30.95 27.49 -10.17
N VAL A 480 -30.92 28.64 -10.85
CA VAL A 480 -31.58 29.89 -10.45
C VAL A 480 -32.38 30.38 -11.66
N ASP A 481 -33.69 30.60 -11.48
CA ASP A 481 -34.60 31.02 -12.54
C ASP A 481 -34.60 30.08 -13.76
N GLY A 482 -34.42 28.77 -13.53
CA GLY A 482 -34.41 27.73 -14.56
C GLY A 482 -33.05 27.50 -15.24
N GLU A 483 -32.03 28.28 -14.92
CA GLU A 483 -30.69 28.21 -15.52
C GLU A 483 -29.65 27.73 -14.50
N VAL A 484 -28.72 26.86 -14.91
CA VAL A 484 -27.65 26.36 -14.03
C VAL A 484 -26.71 27.51 -13.64
N ALA A 485 -26.77 27.92 -12.38
CA ALA A 485 -26.00 29.02 -11.81
C ALA A 485 -24.66 28.56 -11.20
N ALA A 486 -24.59 27.31 -10.75
CA ALA A 486 -23.37 26.70 -10.23
C ALA A 486 -23.37 25.19 -10.48
N MET A 487 -22.17 24.63 -10.59
CA MET A 487 -21.97 23.22 -10.91
C MET A 487 -20.67 22.67 -10.32
N GLY A 488 -20.57 21.35 -10.26
CA GLY A 488 -19.36 20.61 -9.88
C GLY A 488 -19.44 19.16 -10.31
N LEU A 489 -18.28 18.52 -10.44
CA LEU A 489 -18.14 17.09 -10.74
C LEU A 489 -17.39 16.43 -9.60
N PHE A 490 -17.91 15.30 -9.12
CA PHE A 490 -17.28 14.47 -8.10
C PHE A 490 -17.06 13.09 -8.67
N VAL A 491 -15.85 12.54 -8.54
CA VAL A 491 -15.49 11.23 -9.11
C VAL A 491 -14.84 10.41 -8.00
N ALA A 492 -15.43 9.28 -7.61
CA ALA A 492 -14.93 8.49 -6.50
C ALA A 492 -14.13 7.27 -6.96
N GLU A 493 -13.01 7.02 -6.29
CA GLU A 493 -12.14 5.88 -6.52
C GLU A 493 -11.30 5.62 -5.27
N ALA A 494 -11.15 4.35 -4.85
CA ALA A 494 -10.23 3.94 -3.79
C ALA A 494 -10.33 4.76 -2.47
N GLY A 495 -11.55 5.03 -1.99
CA GLY A 495 -11.77 5.80 -0.75
C GLY A 495 -11.58 7.31 -0.88
N TRP A 496 -11.20 7.79 -2.07
CA TRP A 496 -11.08 9.20 -2.43
C TRP A 496 -12.21 9.66 -3.34
N ALA A 497 -12.54 10.95 -3.32
CA ALA A 497 -13.27 11.59 -4.42
C ALA A 497 -12.60 12.89 -4.88
N GLY A 498 -12.40 12.99 -6.19
CA GLY A 498 -11.90 14.21 -6.83
C GLY A 498 -13.00 15.25 -6.94
N VAL A 499 -12.70 16.50 -6.62
CA VAL A 499 -13.59 17.65 -6.87
C VAL A 499 -13.13 18.38 -8.13
N LEU A 500 -13.90 18.26 -9.20
CA LEU A 500 -13.61 18.79 -10.54
C LEU A 500 -14.71 19.73 -11.02
N CYS A 501 -14.46 20.46 -12.11
CA CYS A 501 -15.45 21.29 -12.82
C CYS A 501 -16.26 22.26 -11.93
N MET A 502 -15.68 22.72 -10.81
CA MET A 502 -16.36 23.65 -9.91
C MET A 502 -16.47 25.03 -10.57
N ALA A 503 -17.68 25.41 -10.94
CA ALA A 503 -17.95 26.69 -11.59
C ALA A 503 -19.18 27.37 -11.01
N THR A 504 -19.21 28.71 -11.09
CA THR A 504 -20.36 29.53 -10.69
C THR A 504 -20.43 30.74 -11.61
N ASP A 505 -21.61 30.98 -12.17
CA ASP A 505 -21.90 32.13 -13.02
C ASP A 505 -21.43 33.41 -12.32
N ARG A 506 -20.67 34.23 -13.04
CA ARG A 506 -20.09 35.48 -12.54
C ARG A 506 -21.13 36.39 -11.88
N ARG A 507 -22.37 36.43 -12.41
CA ARG A 507 -23.51 37.22 -11.93
C ARG A 507 -24.08 36.68 -10.61
N GLN A 508 -23.87 35.39 -10.33
CA GLN A 508 -24.40 34.66 -9.19
C GLN A 508 -23.36 34.39 -8.09
N ARG A 509 -22.12 34.86 -8.27
CA ARG A 509 -21.03 34.70 -7.28
C ARG A 509 -21.37 35.37 -5.95
N ARG A 510 -20.69 34.92 -4.89
CA ARG A 510 -20.83 35.43 -3.50
C ARG A 510 -22.19 35.14 -2.85
N ARG A 511 -23.03 34.30 -3.46
CA ARG A 511 -24.30 33.82 -2.90
C ARG A 511 -24.22 32.48 -2.16
N GLY A 512 -23.02 31.90 -2.04
CA GLY A 512 -22.82 30.61 -1.38
C GLY A 512 -23.00 29.37 -2.27
N TYR A 513 -23.36 29.53 -3.56
CA TYR A 513 -23.65 28.38 -4.43
C TYR A 513 -22.50 27.38 -4.60
N ALA A 514 -21.25 27.84 -4.74
CA ALA A 514 -20.10 26.94 -4.77
C ALA A 514 -19.93 26.13 -3.48
N ARG A 515 -20.29 26.70 -2.32
CA ARG A 515 -20.32 25.98 -1.03
C ARG A 515 -21.44 24.96 -1.01
N ALA A 516 -22.62 25.29 -1.54
CA ALA A 516 -23.75 24.38 -1.64
C ALA A 516 -23.43 23.17 -2.53
N ILE A 517 -22.84 23.40 -3.71
CA ILE A 517 -22.35 22.33 -4.61
C ILE A 517 -21.35 21.45 -3.88
N LEU A 518 -20.37 22.05 -3.20
CA LEU A 518 -19.36 21.30 -2.45
C LEU A 518 -19.99 20.46 -1.33
N HIS A 519 -20.95 21.02 -0.59
CA HIS A 519 -21.67 20.30 0.46
C HIS A 519 -22.42 19.09 -0.11
N ALA A 520 -23.24 19.30 -1.15
CA ALA A 520 -24.05 18.23 -1.75
C ALA A 520 -23.19 17.11 -2.36
N GLY A 521 -22.11 17.46 -3.07
CA GLY A 521 -21.18 16.48 -3.61
C GLY A 521 -20.39 15.74 -2.53
N THR A 522 -20.05 16.39 -1.41
CA THR A 522 -19.45 15.72 -0.25
C THR A 522 -20.43 14.77 0.42
N SER A 523 -21.71 15.17 0.55
CA SER A 523 -22.76 14.29 1.07
C SER A 523 -22.93 13.05 0.20
N TRP A 524 -22.92 13.22 -1.13
CA TRP A 524 -22.90 12.10 -2.08
C TRP A 524 -21.65 11.22 -1.89
N ALA A 525 -20.47 11.80 -1.70
CA ALA A 525 -19.25 11.05 -1.50
C ALA A 525 -19.35 10.16 -0.25
N VAL A 526 -19.89 10.69 0.85
CA VAL A 526 -20.12 9.92 2.10
C VAL A 526 -21.09 8.76 1.89
N THR A 527 -22.17 8.92 1.11
CA THR A 527 -23.07 7.80 0.81
C THR A 527 -22.42 6.71 -0.03
N HIS A 528 -21.27 6.99 -0.67
CA HIS A 528 -20.49 6.05 -1.46
C HIS A 528 -19.24 5.55 -0.71
N GLY A 529 -19.18 5.72 0.61
CA GLY A 529 -18.07 5.23 1.44
C GLY A 529 -16.75 5.98 1.22
N VAL A 530 -16.79 7.20 0.68
CA VAL A 530 -15.59 8.02 0.47
C VAL A 530 -15.21 8.72 1.78
N GLU A 531 -13.96 8.56 2.17
CA GLU A 531 -13.42 9.12 3.42
C GLU A 531 -12.70 10.45 3.20
N ARG A 532 -12.16 10.67 1.99
CA ARG A 532 -11.32 11.85 1.69
C ARG A 532 -11.64 12.47 0.34
N LEU A 533 -11.53 13.79 0.26
CA LEU A 533 -11.62 14.56 -0.97
C LEU A 533 -10.25 15.07 -1.38
N TYR A 534 -10.03 15.18 -2.69
CA TYR A 534 -8.89 15.90 -3.26
C TYR A 534 -9.34 16.87 -4.37
N LEU A 535 -8.51 17.87 -4.63
CA LEU A 535 -8.68 18.77 -5.77
C LEU A 535 -7.35 19.36 -6.23
N GLN A 536 -7.29 19.76 -7.49
CA GLN A 536 -6.12 20.41 -8.08
C GLN A 536 -6.51 21.85 -8.48
N VAL A 537 -5.77 22.84 -7.97
CA VAL A 537 -6.06 24.25 -8.18
C VAL A 537 -4.79 25.03 -8.51
N GLU A 538 -4.78 25.77 -9.61
CA GLU A 538 -3.65 26.62 -9.97
C GLU A 538 -3.34 27.62 -8.84
N ALA A 539 -2.05 27.81 -8.54
CA ALA A 539 -1.60 28.62 -7.41
C ALA A 539 -2.13 30.06 -7.46
N GLY A 540 -2.36 30.60 -8.67
CA GLY A 540 -2.92 31.95 -8.88
C GLY A 540 -4.42 32.09 -8.61
N ASN A 541 -5.17 31.00 -8.42
CA ASN A 541 -6.63 31.06 -8.22
C ASN A 541 -7.02 31.33 -6.76
N GLU A 542 -6.79 32.57 -6.30
CA GLU A 542 -7.05 32.99 -4.91
C GLU A 542 -8.51 32.80 -4.47
N ALA A 543 -9.45 33.02 -5.39
CA ALA A 543 -10.88 32.88 -5.10
C ALA A 543 -11.26 31.44 -4.75
N ALA A 544 -10.81 30.46 -5.57
CA ALA A 544 -11.03 29.05 -5.32
C ALA A 544 -10.29 28.56 -4.06
N ARG A 545 -9.01 28.94 -3.92
CA ARG A 545 -8.22 28.63 -2.71
C ARG A 545 -8.89 29.14 -1.43
N GLY A 546 -9.50 30.32 -1.48
CA GLY A 546 -10.25 30.88 -0.37
C GLY A 546 -11.50 30.07 -0.01
N LEU A 547 -12.22 29.53 -0.99
CA LEU A 547 -13.36 28.63 -0.78
C LEU A 547 -12.89 27.34 -0.10
N TYR A 548 -11.91 26.65 -0.68
CA TYR A 548 -11.48 25.33 -0.20
C TYR A 548 -10.85 25.38 1.18
N ARG A 549 -10.03 26.41 1.47
CA ARG A 549 -9.49 26.62 2.83
C ARG A 549 -10.59 26.78 3.89
N ARG A 550 -11.68 27.49 3.57
CA ARG A 550 -12.83 27.62 4.49
C ARG A 550 -13.64 26.33 4.63
N ALA A 551 -13.55 25.45 3.64
CA ALA A 551 -14.19 24.15 3.64
C ALA A 551 -13.33 23.05 4.29
N GLY A 552 -12.19 23.38 4.91
CA GLY A 552 -11.33 22.41 5.60
C GLY A 552 -10.24 21.76 4.75
N PHE A 553 -10.09 22.16 3.48
CA PHE A 553 -9.00 21.66 2.64
C PHE A 553 -7.65 22.21 3.08
N THR A 554 -6.68 21.31 3.18
CA THR A 554 -5.28 21.59 3.50
C THR A 554 -4.39 21.25 2.32
N HIS A 555 -3.19 21.83 2.28
CA HIS A 555 -2.24 21.56 1.22
C HIS A 555 -1.64 20.16 1.40
N SER A 556 -1.73 19.31 0.37
CA SER A 556 -1.05 18.02 0.31
C SER A 556 0.32 18.19 -0.35
N HIS A 557 0.33 18.53 -1.64
CA HIS A 557 1.57 18.67 -2.42
C HIS A 557 1.36 19.63 -3.59
N THR A 558 2.42 19.86 -4.35
CA THR A 558 2.38 20.69 -5.56
C THR A 558 2.81 19.90 -6.79
N TYR A 559 2.30 20.31 -7.94
CA TYR A 559 2.87 19.94 -9.23
C TYR A 559 2.96 21.14 -10.15
N HIS A 560 3.73 21.01 -11.22
CA HIS A 560 3.80 22.00 -12.28
C HIS A 560 4.02 21.32 -13.64
N TYR A 561 3.97 22.09 -14.73
CA TYR A 561 4.28 21.58 -16.06
C TYR A 561 5.65 22.06 -16.53
N ARG A 562 6.38 21.18 -17.22
CA ARG A 562 7.53 21.53 -18.06
C ARG A 562 7.08 21.51 -19.52
N VAL A 563 7.29 22.62 -20.21
CA VAL A 563 6.84 22.82 -21.59
C VAL A 563 8.05 23.06 -22.49
N ALA A 564 8.23 22.21 -23.50
CA ALA A 564 9.20 22.47 -24.56
C ALA A 564 8.66 23.54 -25.51
N ASP A 565 9.47 24.53 -25.84
CA ASP A 565 9.16 25.43 -26.93
C ASP A 565 9.20 24.68 -28.26
N SER A 566 8.20 24.93 -29.12
CA SER A 566 8.03 24.34 -30.44
C SER A 566 9.18 24.76 -31.38
N GLY A 567 10.37 24.18 -31.22
CA GLY A 567 11.54 24.53 -32.03
C GLY A 567 12.89 23.96 -31.59
N ALA A 568 13.04 23.41 -30.38
CA ALA A 568 14.31 22.85 -29.94
C ALA A 568 14.55 21.45 -30.55
N THR A 569 15.19 21.42 -31.71
CA THR A 569 15.90 20.20 -32.18
C THR A 569 17.06 19.96 -31.22
N PRO A 570 17.26 18.77 -30.63
CA PRO A 570 18.49 18.49 -29.90
C PRO A 570 19.64 18.62 -30.89
N GLN A 571 20.59 19.50 -30.62
CA GLN A 571 21.86 19.49 -31.35
C GLN A 571 22.47 18.09 -31.18
N ARG A 572 22.49 17.31 -32.26
CA ARG A 572 23.40 16.17 -32.40
C ARG A 572 24.79 16.67 -32.04
N ARG A 573 25.35 16.21 -30.92
CA ARG A 573 26.81 16.25 -30.71
C ARG A 573 27.41 15.25 -31.70
N ASP A 574 27.65 15.73 -32.91
CA ASP A 574 28.41 15.02 -33.92
C ASP A 574 29.91 15.11 -33.58
N ARG A 575 30.56 13.94 -33.62
CA ARG A 575 31.95 13.68 -33.99
C ARG A 575 33.07 13.92 -32.96
N LEU A 576 33.57 12.78 -32.47
CA LEU A 576 34.95 12.31 -32.66
C LEU A 576 35.93 13.41 -33.10
N THR A 577 36.82 13.78 -32.20
CA THR A 577 38.13 14.32 -32.58
C THR A 577 39.13 13.16 -32.62
N PRO A 578 39.81 12.93 -33.75
CA PRO A 578 40.95 12.03 -33.81
C PRO A 578 42.21 12.76 -33.34
N SER A 579 42.92 12.20 -32.37
CA SER A 579 44.37 12.30 -32.15
C SER A 579 44.79 11.20 -31.18
#